data_AF-A0A219T9A9-F1
#
_entry.id   AF-A0A219T9A9-F1
#
_cell.length_a   1.000
_cell.length_b   1.000
_cell.length_c   1.000
_cell.angle_alpha   90.00
_cell.angle_beta   90.00
_cell.angle_gamma   90.00
#
_symmetry.space_group_name_H-M   'P 1'
#
loop_
_entity.id
_entity.type
_entity.pdbx_description
1 polymer ?
#
loop_
_entity_poly.entity_id
_entity_poly.type
_entity_poly.pdbx_seq_one_letter_code
_entity_poly.pdbx_strand_id
1 'polypeptide(L)'
;DKASITALSKLLSEASLDPNAEVVVGVPAVYITLARSLLPATIGVAGQNAYKAEKGAFTGEISPQMLKDVGADWVIIGHSERRTIFGEQDQLIAEKVAYALAQGLKVIACIGETLQEREAGQTEAVV
;
A
#
# COMPACT_ATOMS: atom_id res chain seq x y z
N ASP A 1 -11.16 -3.73 -12.12
CA ASP A 1 -12.42 -4.26 -11.53
C ASP A 1 -12.18 -5.72 -11.12
N LYS A 2 -13.23 -6.50 -10.77
CA LYS A 2 -13.07 -7.93 -10.43
C LYS A 2 -12.44 -8.75 -11.57
N ALA A 3 -12.79 -8.49 -12.83
CA ALA A 3 -12.25 -9.23 -13.97
C ALA A 3 -10.74 -8.99 -14.12
N SER A 4 -10.29 -7.73 -13.97
CA SER A 4 -8.86 -7.40 -13.99
C SER A 4 -8.09 -8.09 -12.86
N ILE A 5 -8.64 -8.09 -11.64
CA ILE A 5 -8.01 -8.74 -10.48
C ILE A 5 -7.89 -10.25 -10.71
N THR A 6 -8.94 -10.90 -11.22
CA THR A 6 -8.91 -12.33 -11.53
C THR A 6 -7.87 -12.67 -12.60
N ALA A 7 -7.83 -11.90 -13.69
CA ALA A 7 -6.88 -12.13 -14.78
C ALA A 7 -5.43 -11.97 -14.33
N LEU A 8 -5.12 -10.90 -13.58
CA LEU A 8 -3.77 -10.66 -13.06
C LEU A 8 -3.38 -11.71 -12.01
N SER A 9 -4.31 -12.09 -11.12
CA SER A 9 -4.03 -13.12 -10.11
C SER A 9 -3.70 -14.45 -10.76
N LYS A 10 -4.45 -14.85 -11.80
CA LYS A 10 -4.15 -16.06 -12.58
C LYS A 10 -2.77 -16.00 -13.20
N LEU A 11 -2.44 -14.89 -13.88
CA LEU A 11 -1.13 -14.71 -14.51
C LEU A 11 0.01 -14.85 -13.50
N LEU A 12 -0.11 -14.22 -12.33
CA LEU A 12 0.91 -14.26 -11.30
C LEU A 12 1.04 -15.65 -10.64
N SER A 13 -0.07 -16.37 -10.48
CA SER A 13 -0.07 -17.74 -9.94
C SER A 13 0.56 -18.76 -10.88
N GLU A 14 0.50 -18.52 -12.19
CA GLU A 14 1.07 -19.41 -13.23
C GLU A 14 2.51 -19.01 -13.63
N ALA A 15 2.98 -17.84 -13.18
CA ALA A 15 4.30 -17.32 -13.51
C ALA A 15 5.41 -18.07 -12.76
N SER A 16 6.52 -18.34 -13.46
CA SER A 16 7.77 -18.81 -12.82
C SER A 16 8.52 -17.61 -12.24
N LEU A 17 8.27 -17.31 -10.97
CA LEU A 17 8.91 -16.22 -10.23
C LEU A 17 10.25 -16.68 -9.61
N ASP A 18 11.22 -15.78 -9.52
CA ASP A 18 12.49 -16.06 -8.82
C ASP A 18 12.20 -16.31 -7.33
N PRO A 19 12.59 -17.48 -6.76
CA PRO A 19 12.34 -17.78 -5.35
C PRO A 19 13.06 -16.83 -4.37
N ASN A 20 14.03 -16.05 -4.83
CA ASN A 20 14.74 -15.06 -4.01
C ASN A 20 14.10 -13.67 -4.03
N ALA A 21 13.05 -13.46 -4.83
CA ALA A 21 12.33 -12.19 -4.91
C ALA A 21 11.03 -12.22 -4.11
N GLU A 22 10.85 -11.26 -3.19
CA GLU A 22 9.56 -11.06 -2.51
C GLU A 22 8.62 -10.27 -3.44
N VAL A 23 7.46 -10.85 -3.76
CA VAL A 23 6.49 -10.24 -4.67
C VAL A 23 5.28 -9.76 -3.88
N VAL A 24 4.90 -8.49 -4.08
CA VAL A 24 3.77 -7.84 -3.40
C VAL A 24 2.90 -7.09 -4.41
N VAL A 25 1.58 -7.19 -4.26
CA VAL A 25 0.61 -6.52 -5.15
C VAL A 25 -0.23 -5.53 -4.36
N GLY A 26 -0.24 -4.25 -4.77
CA GLY A 26 -1.13 -3.23 -4.24
C GLY A 26 -2.53 -3.32 -4.86
N VAL A 27 -3.55 -3.56 -4.03
CA VAL A 27 -4.92 -3.86 -4.47
C VAL A 27 -5.88 -2.79 -3.94
N PRO A 28 -6.82 -2.27 -4.79
CA PRO A 28 -7.88 -1.40 -4.29
C PRO A 28 -8.67 -2.09 -3.18
N ALA A 29 -8.95 -1.38 -2.09
CA ALA A 29 -9.39 -2.00 -0.84
C ALA A 29 -10.62 -2.93 -0.98
N VAL A 30 -11.57 -2.54 -1.82
CA VAL A 30 -12.81 -3.31 -2.10
C VAL A 30 -12.57 -4.67 -2.78
N TYR A 31 -11.35 -4.94 -3.26
CA TYR A 31 -10.98 -6.19 -3.93
C TYR A 31 -9.91 -7.00 -3.19
N ILE A 32 -9.48 -6.58 -2.00
CA ILE A 32 -8.42 -7.28 -1.26
C ILE A 32 -8.81 -8.73 -0.95
N THR A 33 -10.02 -8.97 -0.42
CA THR A 33 -10.50 -10.34 -0.13
C THR A 33 -10.50 -11.21 -1.38
N LEU A 34 -10.91 -10.66 -2.52
CA LEU A 34 -10.90 -11.38 -3.80
C LEU A 34 -9.47 -11.73 -4.21
N ALA A 35 -8.56 -10.75 -4.24
CA ALA A 35 -7.16 -10.96 -4.61
C ALA A 35 -6.51 -11.99 -3.68
N ARG A 36 -6.75 -11.90 -2.37
CA ARG A 36 -6.19 -12.84 -1.41
C ARG A 36 -6.67 -14.26 -1.62
N SER A 37 -7.94 -14.45 -2.01
CA SER A 37 -8.51 -15.76 -2.31
C SER A 37 -7.96 -16.42 -3.58
N LEU A 38 -7.37 -15.64 -4.49
CA LEU A 38 -6.89 -16.10 -5.79
C LEU A 38 -5.36 -16.22 -5.87
N LEU A 39 -4.64 -15.36 -5.14
CA LEU A 39 -3.17 -15.33 -5.14
C LEU A 39 -2.59 -16.35 -4.16
N PRO A 40 -1.47 -17.01 -4.50
CA PRO A 40 -0.76 -17.89 -3.58
C PRO A 40 -0.20 -17.10 -2.39
N ALA A 41 -0.03 -17.77 -1.25
CA ALA A 41 0.47 -17.15 -0.02
C ALA A 41 1.90 -16.59 -0.15
N THR A 42 2.66 -17.02 -1.16
CA THR A 42 3.99 -16.49 -1.50
C THR A 42 3.96 -15.08 -2.08
N ILE A 43 2.80 -14.60 -2.53
CA ILE A 43 2.61 -13.24 -3.02
C ILE A 43 1.90 -12.42 -1.94
N GLY A 44 2.56 -11.37 -1.46
CA GLY A 44 1.99 -10.41 -0.51
C GLY A 44 0.87 -9.58 -1.14
N VAL A 45 -0.12 -9.21 -0.34
CA VAL A 45 -1.24 -8.37 -0.76
C VAL A 45 -1.24 -7.11 0.09
N ALA A 46 -1.14 -5.96 -0.59
CA ALA A 46 -1.08 -4.65 0.05
C ALA A 46 -2.36 -3.85 -0.13
N GLY A 47 -2.84 -3.22 0.93
CA GLY A 47 -3.73 -2.07 0.80
C GLY A 47 -3.00 -0.88 0.18
N GLN A 48 -3.69 -0.06 -0.62
CA GLN A 48 -3.09 1.12 -1.26
C GLN A 48 -3.07 2.38 -0.39
N ASN A 49 -3.69 2.32 0.80
CA ASN A 49 -3.64 3.32 1.86
C ASN A 49 -4.20 2.71 3.15
N ALA A 50 -3.88 3.29 4.30
CA ALA A 50 -4.54 3.03 5.58
C ALA A 50 -4.47 4.27 6.48
N TYR A 51 -5.32 4.32 7.50
CA TYR A 51 -5.37 5.43 8.45
C TYR A 51 -4.58 5.16 9.74
N LYS A 52 -4.31 6.23 10.48
CA LYS A 52 -3.47 6.24 11.69
C LYS A 52 -4.20 5.85 12.99
N ALA A 53 -5.34 5.15 12.88
CA ALA A 53 -6.15 4.74 14.03
C ALA A 53 -6.95 3.46 13.71
N GLU A 54 -7.31 2.70 14.74
CA GLU A 54 -8.11 1.46 14.61
C GLU A 54 -9.53 1.76 14.13
N LYS A 55 -10.15 2.78 14.72
CA LYS A 55 -11.54 3.18 14.53
C LYS A 55 -11.72 4.65 14.92
N GLY A 56 -12.77 5.28 14.42
CA GLY A 56 -13.13 6.65 14.77
C GLY A 56 -14.05 7.28 13.73
N ALA A 57 -14.29 8.58 13.86
CA ALA A 57 -15.11 9.37 12.94
C ALA A 57 -14.31 9.77 11.68
N PHE A 58 -13.90 8.77 10.88
CA PHE A 58 -13.09 8.93 9.68
C PHE A 58 -13.79 8.31 8.46
N THR A 59 -14.95 8.85 8.09
CA THR A 59 -15.76 8.33 6.98
C THR A 59 -14.93 8.21 5.70
N GLY A 60 -14.88 7.01 5.12
CA GLY A 60 -14.13 6.70 3.90
C GLY A 60 -12.74 6.10 4.13
N GLU A 61 -12.22 6.17 5.36
CA GLU A 61 -10.91 5.61 5.70
C GLU A 61 -10.99 4.14 6.15
N ILE A 62 -9.86 3.44 6.03
CA ILE A 62 -9.70 2.02 6.40
C ILE A 62 -8.51 1.89 7.34
N SER A 63 -8.65 1.13 8.42
CA SER A 63 -7.56 0.91 9.38
C SER A 63 -6.68 -0.28 8.99
N PRO A 64 -5.42 -0.33 9.49
CA PRO A 64 -4.57 -1.51 9.39
C PRO A 64 -5.23 -2.80 9.86
N GLN A 65 -6.05 -2.75 10.90
CA GLN A 65 -6.80 -3.90 11.41
C GLN A 65 -7.81 -4.41 10.38
N MET A 66 -8.56 -3.52 9.72
CA MET A 66 -9.49 -3.89 8.66
C MET A 66 -8.75 -4.53 7.47
N LEU A 67 -7.58 -4.00 7.09
CA LEU A 67 -6.77 -4.60 6.02
C LEU A 67 -6.32 -6.03 6.36
N LYS A 68 -5.85 -6.27 7.58
CA LYS A 68 -5.50 -7.62 8.05
C LYS A 68 -6.70 -8.56 8.06
N ASP A 69 -7.85 -8.07 8.50
CA ASP A 69 -9.09 -8.84 8.57
C ASP A 69 -9.52 -9.37 7.19
N VAL A 70 -9.29 -8.58 6.13
CA VAL A 70 -9.54 -9.01 4.74
C VAL A 70 -8.36 -9.73 4.08
N GLY A 71 -7.29 -9.98 4.82
CA GLY A 71 -6.16 -10.83 4.41
C GLY A 71 -4.98 -10.11 3.75
N ALA A 72 -4.88 -8.78 3.88
CA ALA A 72 -3.65 -8.06 3.52
C ALA A 72 -2.60 -8.13 4.64
N ASP A 73 -1.34 -8.29 4.23
CA ASP A 73 -0.16 -8.34 5.09
C ASP A 73 0.76 -7.12 4.90
N TRP A 74 0.49 -6.34 3.85
CA TRP A 74 1.21 -5.13 3.50
C TRP A 74 0.30 -3.89 3.41
N VAL A 75 0.91 -2.71 3.43
CA VAL A 75 0.25 -1.46 3.02
C VAL A 75 1.25 -0.51 2.36
N ILE A 76 0.79 0.19 1.33
CA ILE A 76 1.52 1.30 0.69
C ILE A 76 1.06 2.60 1.34
N ILE A 77 2.01 3.39 1.84
CA ILE A 77 1.73 4.67 2.53
C ILE A 77 2.65 5.75 1.96
N GLY A 78 2.10 6.95 1.76
CA GLY A 78 2.87 8.09 1.25
C GLY A 78 3.10 8.09 -0.26
N HIS A 79 2.31 7.34 -1.04
CA HIS A 79 2.40 7.36 -2.50
C HIS A 79 2.30 8.81 -3.04
N SER A 80 3.03 9.13 -4.09
CA SER A 80 3.13 10.50 -4.64
C SER A 80 1.76 11.09 -4.98
N GLU A 81 0.83 10.27 -5.49
CA GLU A 81 -0.57 10.66 -5.72
C GLU A 81 -1.28 11.10 -4.43
N ARG A 82 -1.05 10.40 -3.31
CA ARG A 82 -1.64 10.77 -2.00
C ARG A 82 -1.08 12.08 -1.47
N ARG A 83 0.22 12.33 -1.70
CA ARG A 83 0.89 13.56 -1.29
C ARG A 83 0.45 14.76 -2.15
N THR A 84 0.51 14.61 -3.47
CA THR A 84 0.33 15.72 -4.42
C THR A 84 -1.13 16.00 -4.75
N ILE A 85 -1.97 14.96 -4.91
CA ILE A 85 -3.39 15.11 -5.30
C ILE A 85 -4.27 15.21 -4.06
N PHE A 86 -4.04 14.37 -3.04
CA PHE A 86 -4.85 14.32 -1.83
C PHE A 86 -4.28 15.13 -0.65
N GLY A 87 -3.09 15.73 -0.81
CA GLY A 87 -2.52 16.66 0.16
C GLY A 87 -2.03 16.02 1.46
N GLU A 88 -1.71 14.73 1.47
CA GLU A 88 -1.19 14.06 2.68
C GLU A 88 0.22 14.55 3.01
N GLN A 89 0.36 15.22 4.16
CA GLN A 89 1.60 15.82 4.64
C GLN A 89 2.52 14.79 5.30
N ASP A 90 3.83 15.08 5.36
CA ASP A 90 4.86 14.19 5.92
C ASP A 90 4.52 13.70 7.33
N GLN A 91 4.02 14.59 8.20
CA GLN A 91 3.62 14.24 9.56
C GLN A 91 2.49 13.19 9.57
N LEU A 92 1.49 13.31 8.69
CA LEU A 92 0.41 12.34 8.59
C LEU A 92 0.92 11.00 8.06
N ILE A 93 1.81 11.03 7.07
CA ILE A 93 2.45 9.83 6.52
C ILE A 93 3.25 9.11 7.60
N ALA A 94 4.07 9.82 8.38
CA ALA A 94 4.85 9.26 9.48
C ALA A 94 3.95 8.60 10.53
N GLU A 95 2.84 9.25 10.92
CA GLU A 95 1.86 8.70 11.86
C GLU A 95 1.19 7.43 11.31
N LYS A 96 0.80 7.42 10.03
CA LYS A 96 0.22 6.24 9.37
C LYS A 96 1.21 5.08 9.30
N VAL A 97 2.47 5.34 8.92
CA VAL A 97 3.53 4.32 8.86
C VAL A 97 3.77 3.71 10.24
N ALA A 98 4.00 4.56 11.25
CA ALA A 98 4.24 4.12 12.62
C ALA A 98 3.07 3.27 13.15
N TYR A 99 1.83 3.72 12.89
CA TYR A 99 0.64 2.99 13.32
C TYR A 99 0.49 1.65 12.59
N ALA A 100 0.66 1.61 11.26
CA ALA A 100 0.57 0.38 10.48
C ALA A 100 1.60 -0.69 10.93
N LEU A 101 2.86 -0.26 11.15
CA LEU A 101 3.91 -1.12 11.70
C LEU A 101 3.55 -1.64 13.10
N ALA A 102 3.05 -0.78 13.98
CA ALA A 102 2.62 -1.18 15.32
C ALA A 102 1.46 -2.20 15.31
N GLN A 103 0.67 -2.23 14.24
CA GLN A 103 -0.38 -3.23 14.04
C GLN A 103 0.10 -4.49 13.29
N GLY A 104 1.39 -4.60 12.98
CA GLY A 104 1.99 -5.79 12.38
C GLY A 104 1.80 -5.89 10.86
N LEU A 105 1.41 -4.81 10.17
CA LEU A 105 1.53 -4.75 8.72
C LEU A 105 2.98 -4.45 8.33
N LYS A 106 3.44 -5.04 7.24
CA LYS A 106 4.63 -4.56 6.54
C LYS A 106 4.28 -3.30 5.74
N VAL A 107 5.20 -2.36 5.63
CA VAL A 107 4.92 -1.05 5.03
C VAL A 107 5.88 -0.75 3.88
N ILE A 108 5.32 -0.43 2.72
CA ILE A 108 6.03 0.24 1.62
C ILE A 108 5.82 1.75 1.83
N ALA A 109 6.81 2.40 2.43
CA ALA A 109 6.79 3.84 2.67
C ALA A 109 7.39 4.57 1.46
N CYS A 110 6.56 5.36 0.77
CA CYS A 110 7.00 6.09 -0.42
C CYS A 110 7.48 7.51 -0.04
N ILE A 111 8.66 7.83 -0.53
CA ILE A 111 9.30 9.14 -0.50
C ILE A 111 9.74 9.49 -1.92
N GLY A 112 9.95 10.76 -2.20
CA GLY A 112 10.37 11.22 -3.52
C GLY A 112 10.08 12.69 -3.71
N GLU A 113 10.94 13.32 -4.49
CA GLU A 113 10.84 14.72 -4.86
C GLU A 113 9.96 14.94 -6.09
N THR A 114 9.42 16.15 -6.22
CA THR A 114 8.81 16.64 -7.45
C THR A 114 9.88 16.94 -8.50
N LEU A 115 9.46 17.01 -9.78
CA LEU A 115 10.37 17.39 -10.87
C LEU A 115 11.01 18.77 -10.62
N GLN A 116 10.25 19.72 -10.08
CA GLN A 116 10.72 21.06 -9.78
C GLN A 116 11.77 21.07 -8.66
N GLU A 117 11.56 20.29 -7.60
CA GLU A 117 12.53 20.15 -6.50
C GLU A 117 13.82 19.50 -6.99
N ARG A 118 13.71 18.50 -7.86
CA ARG A 118 14.87 17.89 -8.52
C ARG A 118 15.64 18.89 -9.37
N GLU A 119 14.95 19.66 -10.22
CA GLU A 119 15.57 20.70 -11.06
C GLU A 119 16.18 21.83 -10.23
N ALA A 120 15.65 22.10 -9.03
CA ALA A 120 16.21 23.04 -8.07
C ALA A 120 17.37 22.46 -7.24
N GLY A 121 17.76 21.20 -7.46
CA GLY A 121 18.84 20.52 -6.72
C GLY A 121 18.47 20.18 -5.28
N GLN A 122 17.19 20.03 -4.96
CA GLN A 122 16.67 19.82 -3.61
C GLN A 122 16.38 18.34 -3.28
N THR A 123 16.74 17.39 -4.15
CA THR A 123 16.44 15.96 -3.97
C THR A 123 16.84 15.42 -2.59
N GLU A 124 18.08 15.64 -2.14
CA GLU A 124 18.55 15.14 -0.83
C GLU A 124 17.85 15.79 0.37
N ALA A 125 17.28 16.99 0.20
CA ALA A 125 16.57 17.68 1.28
C ALA A 125 15.11 17.23 1.39
N VAL A 126 14.55 16.66 0.33
CA VAL A 126 13.14 16.22 0.23
C VAL A 126 12.97 14.73 0.51
N VAL A 127 14.02 13.93 0.25
CA VAL A 127 14.03 12.46 0.39
C VAL A 127 14.52 12.03 1.77
#